data_AF-A0A6B3PAJ1-F1
#
_entry.id   AF-A0A6B3PAJ1-F1
#
_cell.length_a   1.000
_cell.length_b   1.000
_cell.length_c   1.000
_cell.angle_alpha   90.00
_cell.angle_beta   90.00
_cell.angle_gamma   90.00
#
_symmetry.space_group_name_H-M   'P 1'
#
loop_
_entity.id
_entity.type
_entity.pdbx_description
1 polymer ?
#
loop_
_entity_poly.entity_id
_entity_poly.type
_entity_poly.pdbx_seq_one_letter_code
_entity_poly.pdbx_strand_id
1 'polypeptide(L)'
;MKHSRLLALTVLSSVVSLYVKVPEVRALTINLTSTYNTQADIGFRKAADFWESQFTDDITVNINAGFEDLGENILGGALSTMAFTNYTSVWNTLLNDITSPYDTIAVSNLPPIPAFDLLINRTSDNPNFPPDFETPYLDNDGSENNSIIRMTTANAKALGFFVPPETFGDFDAEITFSSNFEYDFDNTDGITLETFDFEAIAIHEIGHALGFISGVDILDINSPPAGDMLFPGNAFTFVSPLDLYRYSDESFAQGALDWTADTREKYFSIDGGVTSEGTFSTGRFSGDGRQASH
;
A
#
# COMPACT_ATOMS: atom_id res chain seq x y z
N MET A 1 -71.34 -29.05 -4.03
CA MET A 1 -70.92 -27.78 -3.40
C MET A 1 -70.45 -26.84 -4.52
N LYS A 2 -71.33 -25.95 -5.01
CA LYS A 2 -71.19 -24.46 -4.98
C LYS A 2 -69.77 -23.98 -5.36
N HIS A 3 -69.54 -23.50 -6.60
CA HIS A 3 -69.47 -22.06 -7.00
C HIS A 3 -68.33 -21.31 -6.25
N SER A 4 -67.40 -20.53 -6.83
CA SER A 4 -67.54 -19.51 -7.89
C SER A 4 -66.16 -18.88 -8.24
N ARG A 5 -66.02 -18.55 -9.52
CA ARG A 5 -65.40 -17.38 -10.20
C ARG A 5 -64.46 -16.41 -9.46
N LEU A 6 -63.44 -15.99 -10.24
CA LEU A 6 -62.81 -14.66 -10.27
C LEU A 6 -63.70 -13.52 -9.73
N LEU A 7 -63.11 -12.69 -8.88
CA LEU A 7 -63.44 -11.27 -8.77
C LEU A 7 -62.13 -10.47 -8.66
N ALA A 8 -61.89 -9.62 -9.66
CA ALA A 8 -61.03 -8.47 -9.53
C ALA A 8 -61.70 -7.48 -8.58
N LEU A 9 -60.94 -6.95 -7.62
CA LEU A 9 -61.28 -5.67 -6.99
C LEU A 9 -59.98 -4.92 -6.68
N THR A 10 -59.82 -3.84 -7.43
CA THR A 10 -58.92 -2.72 -7.21
C THR A 10 -59.15 -2.13 -5.82
N VAL A 11 -58.07 -1.98 -5.02
CA VAL A 11 -58.02 -0.96 -3.96
C VAL A 11 -56.71 -0.20 -4.08
N LEU A 12 -56.89 1.11 -4.12
CA LEU A 12 -55.95 2.20 -4.22
C LEU A 12 -54.89 2.21 -3.10
N SER A 13 -53.68 2.59 -3.50
CA SER A 13 -52.74 3.47 -2.80
C SER A 13 -52.54 3.30 -1.29
N SER A 14 -51.39 2.72 -0.96
CA SER A 14 -50.48 3.36 0.00
C SER A 14 -49.07 3.07 -0.46
N VAL A 15 -48.49 3.98 -1.25
CA VAL A 15 -47.04 4.08 -1.40
C VAL A 15 -46.54 4.50 -0.03
N VAL A 16 -46.21 3.53 0.80
CA VAL A 16 -45.24 3.79 1.87
C VAL A 16 -43.93 3.93 1.12
N SER A 17 -43.53 5.17 0.85
CA SER A 17 -42.12 5.45 0.60
C SER A 17 -41.39 5.04 1.87
N LEU A 18 -40.95 3.78 1.93
CA LEU A 18 -39.82 3.44 2.75
C LEU A 18 -38.69 4.32 2.18
N TYR A 19 -38.42 5.43 2.85
CA TYR A 19 -37.08 5.97 2.87
C TYR A 19 -36.23 4.89 3.51
N VAL A 20 -35.84 3.89 2.72
CA VAL A 20 -34.56 3.25 2.95
C VAL A 20 -33.59 4.42 2.77
N LYS A 21 -33.13 4.99 3.88
CA LYS A 21 -31.78 5.55 3.89
C LYS A 21 -30.93 4.36 3.49
N VAL A 22 -30.68 4.23 2.18
CA VAL A 22 -29.51 3.47 1.73
C VAL A 22 -28.40 4.15 2.52
N PRO A 23 -27.69 3.44 3.40
CA PRO A 23 -26.50 4.03 3.99
C PRO A 23 -25.72 4.61 2.82
N GLU A 24 -25.33 5.88 2.85
CA GLU A 24 -24.29 6.33 1.93
C GLU A 24 -23.20 5.25 2.02
N VAL A 25 -22.90 4.63 0.88
CA VAL A 25 -21.78 3.71 0.79
C VAL A 25 -20.60 4.61 1.09
N ARG A 26 -20.22 4.59 2.36
CA ARG A 26 -19.03 5.20 2.89
C ARG A 26 -17.88 4.54 2.15
N ALA A 27 -17.20 5.30 1.32
CA ALA A 27 -16.21 4.80 0.38
C ALA A 27 -15.01 5.73 0.39
N LEU A 28 -13.87 5.21 -0.08
CA LEU A 28 -12.67 6.01 -0.27
C LEU A 28 -13.02 7.20 -1.16
N THR A 29 -12.59 8.39 -0.75
CA THR A 29 -12.66 9.62 -1.54
C THR A 29 -11.26 10.16 -1.73
N ILE A 30 -10.85 10.38 -2.98
CA ILE A 30 -9.56 10.95 -3.33
C ILE A 30 -9.77 12.36 -3.88
N ASN A 31 -9.30 13.35 -3.14
CA ASN A 31 -9.25 14.74 -3.58
C ASN A 31 -7.92 15.00 -4.29
N LEU A 32 -7.99 15.59 -5.48
CA LEU A 32 -6.82 15.94 -6.29
C LEU A 32 -6.76 17.46 -6.46
N THR A 33 -5.57 18.04 -6.33
CA THR A 33 -5.31 19.39 -6.86
C THR A 33 -5.25 19.35 -8.39
N SER A 34 -5.42 20.51 -9.04
CA SER A 34 -5.18 20.60 -10.48
C SER A 34 -3.70 20.69 -10.76
N THR A 35 -3.24 19.93 -11.74
CA THR A 35 -1.91 19.98 -12.34
C THR A 35 -1.70 21.18 -13.25
N TYR A 36 -2.77 21.94 -13.54
CA TYR A 36 -2.85 22.95 -14.61
C TYR A 36 -2.66 22.40 -16.04
N ASN A 37 -2.66 21.08 -16.21
CA ASN A 37 -2.75 20.40 -17.49
C ASN A 37 -4.07 19.61 -17.54
N THR A 38 -4.97 19.98 -18.46
CA THR A 38 -6.30 19.37 -18.54
C THR A 38 -6.28 17.86 -18.82
N GLN A 39 -5.33 17.36 -19.62
CA GLN A 39 -5.23 15.94 -19.92
C GLN A 39 -4.73 15.15 -18.70
N ALA A 40 -3.72 15.67 -18.00
CA ALA A 40 -3.22 15.08 -16.76
C ALA A 40 -4.29 15.10 -15.66
N ASP A 41 -5.04 16.19 -15.49
CA ASP A 41 -6.15 16.27 -14.53
C ASP A 41 -7.22 15.20 -14.79
N ILE A 42 -7.56 14.96 -16.06
CA ILE A 42 -8.50 13.90 -16.45
C ILE A 42 -7.91 12.52 -16.15
N GLY A 43 -6.64 12.28 -16.50
CA GLY A 43 -5.96 11.01 -16.25
C GLY A 43 -5.86 10.67 -14.76
N PHE A 44 -5.47 11.63 -13.92
CA PHE A 44 -5.46 11.48 -12.47
C PHE A 44 -6.85 11.20 -11.91
N ARG A 45 -7.88 11.89 -12.42
CA ARG A 45 -9.26 11.65 -11.98
C ARG A 45 -9.71 10.23 -12.30
N LYS A 46 -9.44 9.71 -13.51
CA LYS A 46 -9.74 8.31 -13.87
C LYS A 46 -9.01 7.32 -12.95
N ALA A 47 -7.73 7.55 -12.68
CA ALA A 47 -6.93 6.71 -11.79
C ALA A 47 -7.46 6.73 -10.34
N ALA A 48 -7.91 7.90 -9.87
CA ALA A 48 -8.55 8.03 -8.57
C ALA A 48 -9.91 7.30 -8.54
N ASP A 49 -10.74 7.44 -9.57
CA ASP A 49 -12.03 6.74 -9.68
C ASP A 49 -11.83 5.20 -9.68
N PHE A 50 -10.75 4.71 -10.30
CA PHE A 50 -10.38 3.30 -10.21
C PHE A 50 -10.19 2.89 -8.75
N TRP A 51 -9.35 3.59 -7.98
CA TRP A 51 -9.09 3.25 -6.57
C TRP A 51 -10.31 3.44 -5.66
N GLU A 52 -11.08 4.50 -5.84
CA GLU A 52 -12.35 4.72 -5.12
C GLU A 52 -13.35 3.58 -5.34
N SER A 53 -13.26 2.87 -6.48
CA SER A 53 -14.09 1.68 -6.75
C SER A 53 -13.59 0.39 -6.11
N GLN A 54 -12.33 0.33 -5.66
CA GLN A 54 -11.73 -0.86 -5.07
C GLN A 54 -11.93 -0.97 -3.55
N PHE A 55 -12.16 0.15 -2.86
CA PHE A 55 -12.15 0.22 -1.40
C PHE A 55 -13.46 0.76 -0.81
N THR A 56 -13.79 0.28 0.40
CA THR A 56 -15.01 0.65 1.12
C THR A 56 -14.76 1.44 2.42
N ASP A 57 -13.51 1.77 2.71
CA ASP A 57 -13.17 2.57 3.90
C ASP A 57 -13.59 4.03 3.74
N ASP A 58 -14.27 4.57 4.75
CA ASP A 58 -14.80 5.94 4.77
C ASP A 58 -13.74 7.00 5.04
N ILE A 59 -12.76 7.11 4.15
CA ILE A 59 -11.64 8.03 4.32
C ILE A 59 -11.51 9.00 3.16
N THR A 60 -11.02 10.20 3.47
CA THR A 60 -10.60 11.16 2.47
C THR A 60 -9.08 11.20 2.39
N VAL A 61 -8.56 10.92 1.20
CA VAL A 61 -7.15 11.02 0.86
C VAL A 61 -6.96 12.26 -0.02
N ASN A 62 -6.12 13.19 0.41
CA ASN A 62 -5.82 14.41 -0.33
C ASN A 62 -4.47 14.26 -1.02
N ILE A 63 -4.46 14.40 -2.34
CA ILE A 63 -3.27 14.27 -3.17
C ILE A 63 -2.97 15.61 -3.86
N ASN A 64 -1.75 16.10 -3.68
CA ASN A 64 -1.24 17.21 -4.47
C ASN A 64 -0.69 16.67 -5.80
N ALA A 65 -1.44 16.85 -6.88
CA ALA A 65 -1.07 16.38 -8.21
C ALA A 65 -0.28 17.44 -8.98
N GLY A 66 0.83 17.03 -9.61
CA GLY A 66 1.72 17.87 -10.40
C GLY A 66 1.97 17.34 -11.81
N PHE A 67 2.31 18.25 -12.72
CA PHE A 67 2.77 17.92 -14.08
C PHE A 67 3.85 18.92 -14.51
N GLU A 68 5.13 18.56 -14.33
CA GLU A 68 6.27 19.47 -14.50
C GLU A 68 7.54 18.73 -14.93
N ASP A 69 8.63 19.45 -15.20
CA ASP A 69 9.91 18.86 -15.59
C ASP A 69 10.59 18.20 -14.38
N LEU A 70 10.67 16.87 -14.37
CA LEU A 70 11.34 16.07 -13.33
C LEU A 70 12.77 15.63 -13.68
N GLY A 71 13.29 16.05 -14.85
CA GLY A 71 14.55 15.58 -15.39
C GLY A 71 14.45 14.29 -16.20
N GLU A 72 15.62 13.76 -16.58
CA GLU A 72 15.72 12.59 -17.47
C GLU A 72 15.35 11.28 -16.76
N ASN A 73 14.68 10.37 -17.48
CA ASN A 73 14.34 9.01 -17.04
C ASN A 73 13.40 8.91 -15.82
N ILE A 74 12.63 9.95 -15.51
CA ILE A 74 11.60 9.95 -14.46
C ILE A 74 10.25 10.24 -15.11
N LEU A 75 9.38 9.24 -15.23
CA LEU A 75 8.02 9.40 -15.77
C LEU A 75 7.10 10.10 -14.76
N GLY A 76 7.25 9.74 -13.50
CA GLY A 76 6.51 10.33 -12.39
C GLY A 76 7.04 9.78 -11.07
N GLY A 77 6.50 10.28 -9.98
CA GLY A 77 6.78 9.72 -8.66
C GLY A 77 5.81 10.22 -7.61
N ALA A 78 5.52 9.33 -6.67
CA ALA A 78 4.77 9.62 -5.46
C ALA A 78 5.70 9.84 -4.24
N LEU A 79 5.40 10.88 -3.47
CA LEU A 79 5.91 11.09 -2.13
C LEU A 79 4.73 11.04 -1.16
N SER A 80 4.71 10.02 -0.30
CA SER A 80 3.66 9.87 0.71
C SER A 80 4.04 10.56 2.02
N THR A 81 3.07 11.22 2.64
CA THR A 81 3.17 11.68 4.02
C THR A 81 3.11 10.46 4.94
N MET A 82 4.03 10.37 5.89
CA MET A 82 4.24 9.17 6.70
C MET A 82 3.85 9.37 8.15
N ALA A 83 3.25 8.35 8.74
CA ALA A 83 2.98 8.21 10.16
C ALA A 83 3.73 7.00 10.74
N PHE A 84 4.07 7.10 12.03
CA PHE A 84 4.74 6.04 12.77
C PHE A 84 3.93 5.69 14.01
N THR A 85 3.79 4.40 14.30
CA THR A 85 3.15 3.92 15.52
C THR A 85 3.71 2.57 15.93
N ASN A 86 3.40 2.13 17.14
CA ASN A 86 3.81 0.81 17.60
C ASN A 86 3.00 -0.28 16.90
N TYR A 87 3.63 -1.41 16.63
CA TYR A 87 3.01 -2.61 16.05
C TYR A 87 1.76 -3.05 16.83
N THR A 88 1.82 -2.98 18.17
CA THR A 88 0.66 -3.28 19.03
C THR A 88 -0.57 -2.43 18.68
N SER A 89 -0.39 -1.16 18.31
CA SER A 89 -1.50 -0.30 17.90
C SER A 89 -2.09 -0.77 16.58
N VAL A 90 -1.25 -1.03 15.57
CA VAL A 90 -1.66 -1.53 14.24
C VAL A 90 -2.40 -2.86 14.35
N TRP A 91 -1.86 -3.79 15.14
CA TRP A 91 -2.47 -5.09 15.37
C TRP A 91 -3.87 -4.95 15.99
N ASN A 92 -4.04 -4.09 16.99
CA ASN A 92 -5.34 -3.86 17.61
C ASN A 92 -6.33 -3.16 16.68
N THR A 93 -5.88 -2.23 15.82
CA THR A 93 -6.78 -1.59 14.84
C THR A 93 -7.26 -2.60 13.80
N LEU A 94 -6.36 -3.42 13.25
CA LEU A 94 -6.71 -4.48 12.31
C LEU A 94 -7.66 -5.52 12.92
N LEU A 95 -7.44 -5.92 14.18
CA LEU A 95 -8.35 -6.83 14.88
C LEU A 95 -9.77 -6.27 15.02
N ASN A 96 -9.90 -4.97 15.26
CA ASN A 96 -11.20 -4.32 15.39
C ASN A 96 -11.88 -4.03 14.04
N ASP A 97 -11.16 -4.22 12.94
CA ASP A 97 -11.60 -3.90 11.57
C ASP A 97 -11.74 -5.15 10.68
N ILE A 98 -11.97 -6.32 11.30
CA ILE A 98 -12.28 -7.54 10.55
C ILE A 98 -13.70 -7.42 9.98
N THR A 99 -13.80 -7.26 8.66
CA THR A 99 -15.06 -7.15 7.91
C THR A 99 -15.27 -8.30 6.93
N SER A 100 -14.20 -9.00 6.56
CA SER A 100 -14.19 -10.07 5.57
C SER A 100 -13.53 -11.37 6.08
N PRO A 101 -13.79 -12.51 5.41
CA PRO A 101 -13.06 -13.75 5.67
C PRO A 101 -11.55 -13.63 5.42
N TYR A 102 -11.13 -12.79 4.46
CA TYR A 102 -9.70 -12.56 4.18
C TYR A 102 -9.06 -11.78 5.33
N ASP A 103 -9.74 -10.78 5.89
CA ASP A 103 -9.27 -10.03 7.06
C ASP A 103 -9.10 -10.97 8.26
N THR A 104 -10.02 -11.93 8.42
CA THR A 104 -9.91 -12.94 9.47
C THR A 104 -8.64 -13.77 9.31
N ILE A 105 -8.34 -14.23 8.08
CA ILE A 105 -7.11 -14.99 7.78
C ILE A 105 -5.88 -14.12 8.06
N ALA A 106 -5.82 -12.93 7.46
CA ALA A 106 -4.71 -11.98 7.60
C ALA A 106 -4.40 -11.68 9.07
N VAL A 107 -5.39 -11.24 9.84
CA VAL A 107 -5.20 -10.86 11.24
C VAL A 107 -4.87 -12.05 12.13
N SER A 108 -5.46 -13.23 11.86
CA SER A 108 -5.18 -14.43 12.66
C SER A 108 -3.76 -14.97 12.49
N ASN A 109 -3.07 -14.60 11.41
CA ASN A 109 -1.71 -15.03 11.10
C ASN A 109 -0.66 -13.91 11.26
N LEU A 110 -1.06 -12.73 11.74
CA LEU A 110 -0.10 -11.69 12.12
C LEU A 110 0.84 -12.17 13.23
N PRO A 111 2.12 -11.74 13.24
CA PRO A 111 3.05 -12.00 14.33
C PRO A 111 2.47 -11.59 15.70
N PRO A 112 2.79 -12.31 16.80
CA PRO A 112 2.25 -11.97 18.12
C PRO A 112 2.75 -10.60 18.61
N ILE A 113 1.89 -9.82 19.27
CA ILE A 113 2.32 -8.56 19.92
C ILE A 113 3.24 -8.83 21.13
N PRO A 114 4.16 -7.91 21.50
CA PRO A 114 4.26 -6.53 21.01
C PRO A 114 5.18 -6.30 19.81
N ALA A 115 5.88 -7.32 19.32
CA ALA A 115 6.93 -7.20 18.31
C ALA A 115 6.90 -8.38 17.33
N PHE A 116 7.44 -8.18 16.14
CA PHE A 116 7.54 -9.20 15.08
C PHE A 116 9.00 -9.56 14.80
N ASP A 117 9.23 -10.81 14.42
CA ASP A 117 10.55 -11.28 14.01
C ASP A 117 10.79 -10.94 12.53
N LEU A 118 12.00 -10.47 12.21
CA LEU A 118 12.42 -10.14 10.86
C LEU A 118 13.54 -11.07 10.42
N LEU A 119 13.46 -11.59 9.20
CA LEU A 119 14.65 -11.96 8.45
C LEU A 119 15.17 -10.71 7.77
N ILE A 120 16.36 -10.25 8.14
CA ILE A 120 16.97 -9.00 7.64
C ILE A 120 18.41 -9.27 7.17
N ASN A 121 18.91 -8.42 6.27
CA ASN A 121 20.31 -8.42 5.87
C ASN A 121 20.83 -6.98 5.74
N ARG A 122 22.10 -6.84 5.36
CA ARG A 122 22.70 -5.56 4.95
C ARG A 122 22.77 -4.50 6.04
N THR A 123 22.96 -4.95 7.28
CA THR A 123 23.15 -4.12 8.46
C THR A 123 24.60 -4.20 8.98
N SER A 124 25.04 -3.18 9.72
CA SER A 124 26.39 -3.13 10.29
C SER A 124 26.60 -4.08 11.47
N ASP A 125 25.50 -4.52 12.08
CA ASP A 125 25.42 -5.47 13.20
C ASP A 125 25.02 -6.88 12.77
N ASN A 126 24.98 -7.15 11.46
CA ASN A 126 24.82 -8.49 10.92
C ASN A 126 25.88 -9.43 11.54
N PRO A 127 25.50 -10.54 12.20
CA PRO A 127 26.45 -11.43 12.88
C PRO A 127 27.45 -12.11 11.93
N ASN A 128 27.15 -12.14 10.62
CA ASN A 128 28.06 -12.65 9.59
C ASN A 128 29.09 -11.59 9.15
N PHE A 129 28.91 -10.33 9.56
CA PHE A 129 29.79 -9.21 9.23
C PHE A 129 30.85 -8.98 10.33
N PRO A 130 32.14 -8.85 9.99
CA PRO A 130 32.75 -9.00 8.66
C PRO A 130 33.10 -10.47 8.30
N PRO A 131 33.15 -10.82 7.00
CA PRO A 131 33.05 -9.91 5.84
C PRO A 131 31.65 -9.79 5.25
N ASP A 132 30.69 -10.60 5.69
CA ASP A 132 29.45 -10.82 4.97
C ASP A 132 28.28 -10.10 5.64
N PHE A 133 27.85 -9.00 5.05
CA PHE A 133 26.65 -8.29 5.45
C PHE A 133 25.43 -8.70 4.60
N GLU A 134 25.61 -9.46 3.53
CA GLU A 134 24.54 -9.80 2.57
C GLU A 134 23.74 -11.02 3.01
N THR A 135 24.38 -11.97 3.70
CA THR A 135 23.72 -13.15 4.24
C THR A 135 22.65 -12.74 5.27
N PRO A 136 21.37 -13.13 5.05
CA PRO A 136 20.30 -12.86 5.99
C PRO A 136 20.56 -13.45 7.38
N TYR A 137 20.02 -12.77 8.40
CA TYR A 137 20.01 -13.25 9.77
C TYR A 137 18.65 -12.94 10.41
N LEU A 138 18.29 -13.76 11.40
CA LEU A 138 17.09 -13.55 12.18
C LEU A 138 17.30 -12.43 13.19
N ASP A 139 16.47 -11.41 13.11
CA ASP A 139 16.35 -10.31 14.05
C ASP A 139 15.05 -10.43 14.83
N ASN A 140 15.17 -10.91 16.06
CA ASN A 140 14.07 -11.25 16.95
C ASN A 140 14.32 -10.74 18.38
N ASP A 141 15.07 -9.64 18.51
CA ASP A 141 15.44 -9.09 19.81
C ASP A 141 14.35 -8.18 20.42
N GLY A 142 13.30 -7.88 19.64
CA GLY A 142 12.15 -7.10 20.06
C GLY A 142 12.45 -5.59 20.16
N SER A 143 13.51 -5.14 19.50
CA SER A 143 13.91 -3.73 19.48
C SER A 143 13.02 -2.88 18.54
N GLU A 144 13.42 -1.64 18.26
CA GLU A 144 12.56 -0.65 17.61
C GLU A 144 12.13 -1.07 16.19
N ASN A 145 13.03 -1.69 15.41
CA ASN A 145 12.70 -2.16 14.06
C ASN A 145 11.77 -3.40 14.07
N ASN A 146 11.68 -4.14 15.18
CA ASN A 146 10.71 -5.20 15.40
C ASN A 146 9.35 -4.71 15.95
N SER A 147 9.22 -3.44 16.32
CA SER A 147 8.06 -2.96 17.10
C SER A 147 7.44 -1.65 16.62
N ILE A 148 8.04 -0.99 15.62
CA ILE A 148 7.52 0.23 15.00
C ILE A 148 7.08 -0.06 13.56
N ILE A 149 5.91 0.47 13.20
CA ILE A 149 5.37 0.46 11.84
C ILE A 149 5.41 1.87 11.27
N ARG A 150 5.94 2.00 10.05
CA ARG A 150 5.85 3.20 9.21
C ARG A 150 4.76 3.00 8.15
N MET A 151 3.74 3.83 8.15
CA MET A 151 2.62 3.75 7.21
C MET A 151 2.32 5.09 6.56
N THR A 152 1.68 5.10 5.39
CA THR A 152 1.20 6.36 4.80
C THR A 152 0.08 6.92 5.67
N THR A 153 -0.15 8.24 5.65
CA THR A 153 -1.28 8.82 6.37
C THR A 153 -2.63 8.32 5.83
N ALA A 154 -2.70 7.89 4.57
CA ALA A 154 -3.86 7.19 4.02
C ALA A 154 -4.13 5.86 4.75
N ASN A 155 -3.11 5.01 4.95
CA ASN A 155 -3.25 3.80 5.79
C ASN A 155 -3.61 4.16 7.23
N ALA A 156 -3.00 5.20 7.80
CA ALA A 156 -3.30 5.61 9.16
C ALA A 156 -4.78 5.98 9.32
N LYS A 157 -5.33 6.75 8.38
CA LYS A 157 -6.76 7.10 8.33
C LYS A 157 -7.64 5.85 8.18
N ALA A 158 -7.28 4.93 7.29
CA ALA A 158 -8.02 3.68 7.08
C ALA A 158 -8.10 2.86 8.37
N LEU A 159 -6.99 2.76 9.11
CA LEU A 159 -6.92 2.08 10.41
C LEU A 159 -7.57 2.87 11.57
N GLY A 160 -8.21 4.02 11.28
CA GLY A 160 -8.91 4.85 12.26
C GLY A 160 -8.01 5.71 13.14
N PHE A 161 -6.73 5.87 12.79
CA PHE A 161 -5.85 6.81 13.49
C PHE A 161 -6.19 8.25 13.14
N PHE A 162 -6.06 9.13 14.13
CA PHE A 162 -6.24 10.57 13.93
C PHE A 162 -4.99 11.17 13.26
N VAL A 163 -5.17 11.77 12.07
CA VAL A 163 -4.12 12.43 11.29
C VAL A 163 -4.40 13.94 11.22
N PRO A 164 -3.92 14.73 12.19
CA PRO A 164 -4.13 16.18 12.21
C PRO A 164 -3.31 16.93 11.14
N PRO A 165 -3.91 17.81 10.33
CA PRO A 165 -3.19 18.61 9.33
C PRO A 165 -2.08 19.49 9.93
N GLU A 166 -2.21 19.95 11.17
CA GLU A 166 -1.17 20.75 11.84
C GLU A 166 0.13 19.97 12.10
N THR A 167 0.08 18.63 12.07
CA THR A 167 1.24 17.75 12.26
C THR A 167 1.73 17.16 10.94
N PHE A 168 0.80 16.77 10.07
CA PHE A 168 1.10 16.00 8.86
C PHE A 168 1.04 16.82 7.56
N GLY A 169 0.52 18.05 7.62
CA GLY A 169 0.20 18.84 6.43
C GLY A 169 -1.17 18.50 5.85
N ASP A 170 -1.55 19.24 4.80
CA ASP A 170 -2.90 19.14 4.21
C ASP A 170 -3.05 17.95 3.24
N PHE A 171 -1.93 17.41 2.75
CA PHE A 171 -1.88 16.35 1.74
C PHE A 171 -1.30 15.05 2.32
N ASP A 172 -1.94 13.93 1.95
CA ASP A 172 -1.47 12.58 2.25
C ASP A 172 -0.37 12.12 1.28
N ALA A 173 -0.35 12.69 0.07
CA ALA A 173 0.71 12.47 -0.89
C ALA A 173 0.88 13.65 -1.85
N GLU A 174 2.08 13.75 -2.40
CA GLU A 174 2.40 14.54 -3.59
C GLU A 174 2.72 13.56 -4.72
N ILE A 175 2.06 13.72 -5.87
CA ILE A 175 2.29 12.89 -7.05
C ILE A 175 2.53 13.80 -8.23
N THR A 176 3.73 13.72 -8.81
CA THR A 176 4.11 14.57 -9.93
C THR A 176 4.51 13.73 -11.12
N PHE A 177 3.96 14.06 -12.28
CA PHE A 177 4.31 13.44 -13.55
C PHE A 177 5.21 14.36 -14.36
N SER A 178 6.13 13.75 -15.09
CA SER A 178 7.12 14.48 -15.87
C SER A 178 6.53 15.00 -17.18
N SER A 179 6.67 16.29 -17.45
CA SER A 179 6.27 16.91 -18.72
C SER A 179 7.27 16.66 -19.86
N ASN A 180 8.36 15.92 -19.61
CA ASN A 180 9.39 15.61 -20.60
C ASN A 180 9.05 14.38 -21.47
N PHE A 181 7.95 13.70 -21.19
CA PHE A 181 7.54 12.48 -21.87
C PHE A 181 6.19 12.66 -22.56
N GLU A 182 5.99 11.90 -23.62
CA GLU A 182 4.72 11.81 -24.32
C GLU A 182 3.86 10.71 -23.70
N TYR A 183 2.62 11.04 -23.38
CA TYR A 183 1.67 10.10 -22.77
C TYR A 183 0.45 9.89 -23.65
N ASP A 184 -0.07 8.67 -23.60
CA ASP A 184 -1.44 8.37 -23.98
C ASP A 184 -2.36 8.62 -22.78
N PHE A 185 -3.42 9.40 -23.00
CA PHE A 185 -4.42 9.74 -21.99
C PHE A 185 -5.76 9.00 -22.21
N ASP A 186 -5.85 8.17 -23.26
CA ASP A 186 -7.02 7.37 -23.60
C ASP A 186 -6.62 5.94 -23.98
N ASN A 187 -6.48 5.09 -22.97
CA ASN A 187 -6.15 3.68 -23.17
C ASN A 187 -7.31 2.81 -23.73
N THR A 188 -8.46 3.40 -24.06
CA THR A 188 -9.63 2.65 -24.53
C THR A 188 -9.52 2.20 -26.00
N ASP A 189 -8.61 2.80 -26.77
CA ASP A 189 -8.34 2.46 -28.17
C ASP A 189 -6.97 1.79 -28.39
N GLY A 190 -6.29 1.42 -27.31
CA GLY A 190 -4.93 0.89 -27.30
C GLY A 190 -3.98 1.87 -26.60
N ILE A 191 -2.67 1.63 -26.71
CA ILE A 191 -1.66 2.59 -26.31
C ILE A 191 -0.96 3.05 -27.58
N THR A 192 -0.95 4.36 -27.81
CA THR A 192 -0.29 5.00 -28.94
C THR A 192 1.19 4.64 -28.96
N LEU A 193 1.71 4.32 -30.15
CA LEU A 193 3.10 3.91 -30.32
C LEU A 193 4.04 5.00 -29.78
N GLU A 194 5.09 4.60 -29.07
CA GLU A 194 6.10 5.49 -28.45
C GLU A 194 5.58 6.43 -27.33
N THR A 195 4.37 6.18 -26.82
CA THR A 195 3.83 6.89 -25.66
C THR A 195 3.67 5.97 -24.45
N PHE A 196 3.56 6.57 -23.26
CA PHE A 196 3.26 5.86 -22.02
C PHE A 196 1.79 6.02 -21.63
N ASP A 197 1.16 4.95 -21.15
CA ASP A 197 -0.21 5.04 -20.60
C ASP A 197 -0.21 5.86 -19.31
N PHE A 198 -0.74 7.09 -19.37
CA PHE A 198 -0.79 7.99 -18.22
C PHE A 198 -1.67 7.42 -17.11
N GLU A 199 -2.83 6.86 -17.45
CA GLU A 199 -3.80 6.36 -16.47
C GLU A 199 -3.22 5.18 -15.70
N ALA A 200 -2.55 4.24 -16.39
CA ALA A 200 -1.91 3.09 -15.75
C ALA A 200 -0.79 3.51 -14.78
N ILE A 201 0.04 4.48 -15.16
CA ILE A 201 1.08 5.00 -14.27
C ILE A 201 0.43 5.79 -13.12
N ALA A 202 -0.65 6.54 -13.36
CA ALA A 202 -1.31 7.30 -12.29
C ALA A 202 -1.97 6.37 -11.27
N ILE A 203 -2.54 5.24 -11.72
CA ILE A 203 -3.02 4.18 -10.83
C ILE A 203 -1.87 3.66 -9.98
N HIS A 204 -0.70 3.41 -10.57
CA HIS A 204 0.50 2.96 -9.86
C HIS A 204 0.95 3.96 -8.78
N GLU A 205 1.11 5.25 -9.13
CA GLU A 205 1.56 6.27 -8.17
C GLU A 205 0.54 6.51 -7.05
N ILE A 206 -0.77 6.47 -7.33
CA ILE A 206 -1.79 6.53 -6.27
C ILE A 206 -1.72 5.28 -5.38
N GLY A 207 -1.34 4.12 -5.91
CA GLY A 207 -1.06 2.93 -5.10
C GLY A 207 -0.02 3.22 -4.00
N HIS A 208 1.09 3.87 -4.34
CA HIS A 208 2.08 4.26 -3.33
C HIS A 208 1.47 5.17 -2.24
N ALA A 209 0.65 6.16 -2.60
CA ALA A 209 -0.07 7.00 -1.64
C ALA A 209 -0.99 6.19 -0.71
N LEU A 210 -1.64 5.14 -1.23
CA LEU A 210 -2.53 4.24 -0.50
C LEU A 210 -1.80 3.17 0.32
N GLY A 211 -0.47 3.16 0.33
CA GLY A 211 0.32 2.29 1.21
C GLY A 211 0.91 1.05 0.56
N PHE A 212 0.88 0.96 -0.77
CA PHE A 212 1.70 -0.02 -1.51
C PHE A 212 3.17 0.42 -1.47
N ILE A 213 3.77 0.34 -0.28
CA ILE A 213 5.14 0.76 0.01
C ILE A 213 5.84 -0.33 0.83
N SER A 214 7.17 -0.39 0.76
CA SER A 214 7.97 -1.31 1.57
C SER A 214 9.13 -0.55 2.20
N GLY A 215 9.44 -0.87 3.45
CA GLY A 215 10.64 -0.39 4.11
C GLY A 215 11.92 -0.96 3.50
N VAL A 216 11.84 -2.08 2.78
CA VAL A 216 12.98 -2.73 2.12
C VAL A 216 13.61 -1.81 1.08
N ASP A 217 12.85 -0.91 0.46
CA ASP A 217 13.40 0.13 -0.42
C ASP A 217 14.42 1.02 0.29
N ILE A 218 14.18 1.33 1.56
CA ILE A 218 15.06 2.15 2.39
C ILE A 218 16.32 1.36 2.78
N LEU A 219 16.17 0.07 3.09
CA LEU A 219 17.32 -0.82 3.33
C LEU A 219 18.22 -0.93 2.08
N ASP A 220 17.61 -1.17 0.92
CA ASP A 220 18.30 -1.41 -0.33
C ASP A 220 19.07 -0.16 -0.81
N ILE A 221 18.44 1.02 -0.80
CA ILE A 221 19.11 2.26 -1.25
C ILE A 221 20.21 2.74 -0.29
N ASN A 222 20.11 2.43 1.00
CA ASN A 222 21.08 2.88 2.00
C ASN A 222 22.23 1.90 2.22
N SER A 223 22.24 0.73 1.58
CA SER A 223 23.29 -0.29 1.73
C SER A 223 24.12 -0.48 0.45
N PRO A 224 25.41 -0.89 0.53
CA PRO A 224 26.24 -1.11 -0.65
C PRO A 224 25.69 -2.22 -1.56
N PRO A 225 25.52 -2.02 -2.87
CA PRO A 225 26.31 -1.11 -3.69
C PRO A 225 25.70 0.28 -3.91
N ALA A 226 24.48 0.55 -3.45
CA ALA A 226 23.82 1.85 -3.63
C ALA A 226 24.33 2.89 -2.63
N GLY A 227 24.33 2.52 -1.35
CA GLY A 227 24.85 3.33 -0.26
C GLY A 227 26.33 3.12 0.00
N ASP A 228 26.97 4.09 0.65
CA ASP A 228 28.41 4.08 0.96
C ASP A 228 28.73 3.47 2.34
N MET A 229 27.71 3.14 3.15
CA MET A 229 27.90 2.63 4.52
C MET A 229 26.81 1.64 4.93
N LEU A 230 27.08 0.88 5.98
CA LEU A 230 26.11 0.03 6.65
C LEU A 230 25.59 0.74 7.91
N PHE A 231 24.30 0.57 8.18
CA PHE A 231 23.65 1.06 9.40
C PHE A 231 23.24 -0.13 10.29
N PRO A 232 23.13 0.03 11.61
CA PRO A 232 22.62 -1.03 12.47
C PRO A 232 21.15 -1.33 12.13
N GLY A 233 20.69 -2.56 12.37
CA GLY A 233 19.30 -2.97 12.10
C GLY A 233 18.28 -2.03 12.71
N ASN A 234 18.54 -1.55 13.93
CA ASN A 234 17.63 -0.67 14.67
C ASN A 234 17.55 0.75 14.10
N ALA A 235 18.41 1.13 13.15
CA ALA A 235 18.23 2.36 12.39
C ALA A 235 17.08 2.26 11.37
N PHE A 236 16.63 1.05 11.06
CA PHE A 236 15.64 0.77 10.04
C PHE A 236 14.24 0.50 10.62
N THR A 237 13.67 1.49 11.31
CA THR A 237 12.30 1.44 11.88
C THR A 237 11.21 1.70 10.82
N PHE A 238 11.36 1.06 9.66
CA PHE A 238 10.62 1.38 8.43
C PHE A 238 9.69 0.28 7.91
N VAL A 239 9.46 -0.78 8.70
CA VAL A 239 8.52 -1.85 8.33
C VAL A 239 7.15 -1.24 8.03
N SER A 240 6.63 -1.49 6.84
CA SER A 240 5.32 -1.01 6.41
C SER A 240 4.20 -2.00 6.75
N PRO A 241 2.93 -1.59 6.70
CA PRO A 241 1.81 -2.53 6.80
C PRO A 241 1.86 -3.64 5.74
N LEU A 242 2.38 -3.36 4.53
CA LEU A 242 2.54 -4.34 3.47
C LEU A 242 3.64 -5.37 3.80
N ASP A 243 4.72 -4.94 4.45
CA ASP A 243 5.82 -5.81 4.86
C ASP A 243 5.39 -6.88 5.89
N LEU A 244 4.29 -6.66 6.62
CA LEU A 244 3.69 -7.65 7.54
C LEU A 244 3.18 -8.92 6.83
N TYR A 245 3.13 -8.90 5.51
CA TYR A 245 2.66 -10.00 4.67
C TYR A 245 3.70 -10.44 3.64
N ARG A 246 4.96 -10.00 3.81
CA ARG A 246 6.08 -10.32 2.93
C ARG A 246 6.85 -11.51 3.47
N TYR A 247 6.96 -12.56 2.67
CA TYR A 247 7.63 -13.82 3.05
C TYR A 247 8.59 -14.29 1.97
N SER A 248 9.52 -15.16 2.38
CA SER A 248 10.27 -16.07 1.51
C SER A 248 10.22 -17.48 2.10
N ASP A 249 10.66 -18.48 1.34
CA ASP A 249 10.80 -19.86 1.86
C ASP A 249 11.65 -19.90 3.15
N GLU A 250 12.68 -19.06 3.21
CA GLU A 250 13.59 -19.00 4.36
C GLU A 250 12.98 -18.25 5.55
N SER A 251 12.27 -17.14 5.32
CA SER A 251 11.61 -16.40 6.40
C SER A 251 10.47 -17.21 6.99
N PHE A 252 9.68 -17.89 6.15
CA PHE A 252 8.62 -18.81 6.57
C PHE A 252 9.17 -19.95 7.42
N ALA A 253 10.28 -20.57 7.01
CA ALA A 253 10.94 -21.63 7.78
C ALA A 253 11.43 -21.15 9.16
N GLN A 254 11.68 -19.84 9.30
CA GLN A 254 12.11 -19.21 10.56
C GLN A 254 10.96 -18.61 11.37
N GLY A 255 9.73 -18.61 10.83
CA GLY A 255 8.57 -17.97 11.48
C GLY A 255 8.67 -16.44 11.52
N ALA A 256 9.35 -15.84 10.54
CA ALA A 256 9.63 -14.41 10.47
C ALA A 256 9.12 -13.79 9.16
N LEU A 257 8.89 -12.47 9.20
CA LEU A 257 8.65 -11.67 8.00
C LEU A 257 9.95 -11.53 7.22
N ASP A 258 9.89 -11.45 5.89
CA ASP A 258 11.08 -11.20 5.08
C ASP A 258 11.27 -9.71 4.81
N TRP A 259 12.27 -9.13 5.46
CA TRP A 259 12.66 -7.73 5.30
C TRP A 259 14.09 -7.61 4.74
N THR A 260 14.41 -8.47 3.77
CA THR A 260 15.72 -8.49 3.09
C THR A 260 15.69 -7.84 1.71
N ALA A 261 16.82 -7.26 1.32
CA ALA A 261 17.11 -6.85 -0.05
C ALA A 261 18.16 -7.80 -0.65
N ASP A 262 17.72 -8.72 -1.51
CA ASP A 262 18.57 -9.72 -2.17
C ASP A 262 17.87 -10.33 -3.40
N THR A 263 18.41 -11.42 -3.94
CA THR A 263 17.89 -12.08 -5.15
C THR A 263 16.95 -13.26 -4.87
N ARG A 264 16.68 -13.60 -3.60
CA ARG A 264 15.75 -14.70 -3.27
C ARG A 264 14.33 -14.25 -3.57
N GLU A 265 13.47 -15.17 -4.02
CA GLU A 265 12.06 -14.88 -4.27
C GLU A 265 11.37 -14.40 -2.99
N LYS A 266 10.49 -13.41 -3.16
CA LYS A 266 9.65 -12.82 -2.11
C LYS A 266 8.21 -12.87 -2.58
N TYR A 267 7.30 -13.17 -1.66
CA TYR A 267 5.89 -13.28 -2.00
C TYR A 267 4.98 -12.69 -0.93
N PHE A 268 3.79 -12.31 -1.36
CA PHE A 268 2.69 -11.87 -0.53
C PHE A 268 1.92 -13.08 -0.02
N SER A 269 1.62 -13.08 1.28
CA SER A 269 0.86 -14.13 1.95
C SER A 269 0.10 -13.59 3.15
N ILE A 270 -1.20 -13.83 3.19
CA ILE A 270 -2.07 -13.47 4.34
C ILE A 270 -2.22 -14.60 5.35
N ASP A 271 -1.80 -15.82 5.02
CA ASP A 271 -1.95 -17.00 5.87
C ASP A 271 -0.65 -17.40 6.58
N GLY A 272 0.21 -16.41 6.85
CA GLY A 272 1.43 -16.58 7.62
C GLY A 272 2.57 -17.23 6.81
N GLY A 273 2.59 -17.02 5.49
CA GLY A 273 3.61 -17.56 4.58
C GLY A 273 3.29 -18.95 4.04
N VAL A 274 2.07 -19.48 4.24
CA VAL A 274 1.72 -20.84 3.79
C VAL A 274 1.41 -20.86 2.29
N THR A 275 0.73 -19.84 1.79
CA THR A 275 0.41 -19.69 0.36
C THR A 275 1.05 -18.43 -0.23
N SER A 276 1.58 -18.57 -1.44
CA SER A 276 2.05 -17.45 -2.28
C SER A 276 0.88 -16.95 -3.13
N GLU A 277 0.41 -15.73 -2.88
CA GLU A 277 -0.69 -15.10 -3.60
C GLU A 277 -0.21 -14.11 -4.70
N GLY A 278 1.07 -13.75 -4.65
CA GLY A 278 1.72 -12.85 -5.61
C GLY A 278 3.19 -12.68 -5.27
N THR A 279 4.01 -12.32 -6.26
CA THR A 279 5.44 -12.06 -6.06
C THR A 279 5.68 -10.59 -5.74
N PHE A 280 6.62 -10.32 -4.84
CA PHE A 280 7.18 -9.01 -4.67
C PHE A 280 8.50 -8.87 -5.42
N SER A 281 8.78 -7.65 -5.86
CA SER A 281 10.12 -7.26 -6.28
C SER A 281 11.12 -7.39 -5.14
N THR A 282 12.37 -7.70 -5.46
CA THR A 282 13.36 -8.12 -4.44
C THR A 282 14.40 -7.03 -4.11
N GLY A 283 14.40 -5.91 -4.83
CA GLY A 283 15.23 -4.75 -4.57
C GLY A 283 15.89 -4.20 -5.84
N ARG A 284 15.99 -2.87 -5.93
CA ARG A 284 16.50 -2.17 -7.12
C ARG A 284 18.00 -2.36 -7.30
N PHE A 285 18.74 -2.41 -6.20
CA PHE A 285 20.21 -2.41 -6.23
C PHE A 285 20.79 -3.76 -5.83
N SER A 286 20.10 -4.48 -4.94
CA SER A 286 20.57 -5.76 -4.40
C SER A 286 19.76 -6.97 -4.91
N GLY A 287 18.72 -6.72 -5.70
CA GLY A 287 17.76 -7.73 -6.17
C GLY A 287 17.54 -7.72 -7.68
N ASP A 288 16.27 -7.75 -8.08
CA ASP A 288 15.78 -7.88 -9.45
C ASP A 288 15.79 -6.57 -10.28
N GLY A 289 16.24 -5.47 -9.69
CA GLY A 289 16.29 -4.17 -10.37
C GLY A 289 15.01 -3.34 -10.24
N ARG A 290 14.04 -3.79 -9.44
CA ARG A 290 12.78 -3.08 -9.13
C ARG A 290 12.67 -2.77 -7.65
N GLN A 291 11.96 -1.68 -7.32
CA GLN A 291 11.72 -1.30 -5.92
C GLN A 291 10.94 -2.40 -5.22
N ALA A 292 11.31 -2.75 -4.00
CA ALA A 292 10.66 -3.79 -3.21
C ALA A 292 9.20 -3.49 -2.87
N SER A 293 8.78 -2.22 -3.01
CA SER A 293 7.37 -1.79 -2.97
C SER A 293 6.53 -2.16 -4.19
N HIS A 294 7.11 -2.79 -5.22
CA HIS A 294 6.43 -3.23 -6.46
C HIS A 294 6.17 -4.72 -6.52
#